data_AF-A0A1X7I165-F1
#
_entry.id   AF-A0A1X7I165-F1
#
_cell.length_a   1.000
_cell.length_b   1.000
_cell.length_c   1.000
_cell.angle_alpha   90.00
_cell.angle_beta   90.00
_cell.angle_gamma   90.00
#
_symmetry.space_group_name_H-M   'P 1'
#
loop_
_entity.id
_entity.type
_entity.pdbx_description
1 polymer ?
#
loop_
_entity_poly.entity_id
_entity_poly.type
_entity_poly.pdbx_seq_one_letter_code
_entity_poly.pdbx_strand_id
1 'polypeptide(L)'
;MKKDIKRNRRPGFTLVELLIVIIIIGILAGGMMLVAGGSTDKANATKIVSDLRTLKSAALMYYSDNNKWPTAANMATDFKPYIDKDFTGFALASDDQFVGYTGDLIKNTGVQGALKKMAKESGLYGGTAGPTTAAGDYDSEDGVWMRLR
;
A
#
# COMPACT_ATOMS: atom_id res chain seq x y z
N MET A 1 -50.71 -29.18 59.08
CA MET A 1 -50.77 -28.32 57.87
C MET A 1 -49.45 -28.49 57.12
N LYS A 2 -49.39 -29.35 56.10
CA LYS A 2 -48.17 -29.61 55.32
C LYS A 2 -48.12 -28.63 54.15
N LYS A 3 -47.07 -27.81 54.07
CA LYS A 3 -46.84 -26.85 52.98
C LYS A 3 -46.02 -27.57 51.91
N ASP A 4 -46.64 -27.83 50.76
CA ASP A 4 -45.96 -28.42 49.62
C ASP A 4 -45.09 -27.37 48.92
N ILE A 5 -43.77 -27.56 48.99
CA ILE A 5 -42.77 -26.69 48.34
C ILE A 5 -42.75 -27.04 46.84
N LYS A 6 -43.40 -26.22 46.01
CA LYS A 6 -43.30 -26.32 44.54
C LYS A 6 -41.88 -25.99 44.09
N ARG A 7 -41.10 -27.02 43.73
CA ARG A 7 -39.78 -26.87 43.10
C ARG A 7 -39.96 -26.36 41.67
N ASN A 8 -39.65 -25.08 41.44
CA ASN A 8 -39.67 -24.48 40.11
C ASN A 8 -38.49 -25.05 39.29
N ARG A 9 -38.75 -25.92 38.31
CA ARG A 9 -37.69 -26.48 37.46
C ARG A 9 -37.21 -25.39 36.51
N ARG A 10 -35.97 -24.93 36.68
CA ARG A 10 -35.33 -24.05 35.72
C ARG A 10 -35.03 -24.87 34.46
N PRO A 11 -35.36 -24.37 33.26
CA PRO A 11 -34.98 -25.04 32.02
C PRO A 11 -33.45 -25.14 31.94
N GLY A 12 -32.95 -26.35 31.64
CA GLY A 12 -31.53 -26.61 31.46
C GLY A 12 -31.11 -26.38 30.01
N PHE A 13 -29.85 -26.00 29.82
CA PHE A 13 -29.24 -25.83 28.51
C PHE A 13 -29.14 -27.19 27.79
N THR A 14 -29.54 -27.25 26.51
CA THR A 14 -29.43 -28.49 25.74
C THR A 14 -28.04 -28.61 25.11
N LEU A 15 -27.56 -29.84 24.96
CA LEU A 15 -26.30 -30.11 24.24
C LEU A 15 -26.37 -29.64 22.78
N VAL A 16 -27.57 -29.67 22.19
CA VAL A 16 -27.82 -29.25 20.81
C VAL A 16 -27.65 -27.73 20.66
N GLU A 17 -28.14 -26.95 21.61
CA GLU A 17 -27.93 -25.49 21.64
C GLU A 17 -26.44 -25.15 21.70
N LEU A 18 -25.66 -25.87 22.50
CA LEU A 18 -24.22 -25.63 22.61
C LEU A 18 -23.47 -26.07 21.34
N LEU A 19 -23.89 -27.19 20.73
CA LEU A 19 -23.29 -27.73 19.52
C LEU A 19 -23.46 -26.78 18.32
N ILE A 20 -24.65 -26.22 18.11
CA ILE A 20 -24.90 -25.30 16.99
C ILE A 20 -24.06 -24.03 17.15
N VAL A 21 -23.91 -23.52 18.38
CA VAL A 21 -23.14 -22.31 18.65
C VAL A 21 -21.67 -22.48 18.28
N ILE A 22 -21.02 -23.58 18.67
CA ILE A 22 -19.61 -23.81 18.32
C ILE A 22 -19.41 -24.03 16.82
N ILE A 23 -20.39 -24.61 16.12
CA ILE A 23 -20.36 -24.75 14.65
C ILE A 23 -20.41 -23.36 13.99
N ILE A 24 -21.33 -22.49 14.42
CA ILE A 24 -21.45 -21.13 13.87
C ILE A 24 -20.18 -20.32 14.16
N ILE A 25 -19.65 -20.37 15.38
CA ILE A 25 -18.39 -19.69 15.73
C ILE A 25 -17.23 -20.22 14.88
N GLY A 26 -17.16 -21.53 14.65
CA GLY A 26 -16.12 -22.14 13.79
C GLY A 26 -16.19 -21.65 12.34
N ILE A 27 -17.38 -21.53 11.76
CA ILE A 27 -17.57 -21.03 10.39
C ILE A 27 -17.20 -19.54 10.31
N LEU A 28 -17.70 -18.72 11.25
CA LEU A 28 -17.41 -17.29 11.28
C LEU A 28 -15.93 -17.00 11.51
N ALA A 29 -15.29 -17.71 12.45
CA ALA A 29 -13.86 -17.59 12.70
C ALA A 29 -13.01 -18.03 11.50
N GLY A 30 -13.41 -19.12 10.82
CA GLY A 30 -12.75 -19.58 9.60
C GLY A 30 -12.84 -18.57 8.45
N GLY A 31 -13.99 -17.93 8.25
CA GLY A 31 -14.18 -16.91 7.22
C GLY A 31 -13.38 -15.64 7.47
N MET A 32 -13.18 -15.23 8.73
CA MET A 32 -12.43 -14.02 9.08
C MET A 32 -10.96 -14.05 8.67
N MET A 33 -10.30 -15.23 8.71
CA MET A 33 -8.90 -15.35 8.29
C MET A 33 -8.67 -15.02 6.80
N LEU A 34 -9.66 -15.29 5.95
CA LEU A 34 -9.52 -15.12 4.50
C LEU A 34 -9.52 -13.65 4.03
N VAL A 35 -9.98 -12.72 4.87
CA VAL A 35 -10.20 -11.31 4.47
C VAL A 35 -9.04 -10.39 4.90
N ALA A 36 -8.21 -10.79 5.87
CA ALA A 36 -7.30 -9.88 6.57
C ALA A 36 -6.01 -9.50 5.82
N GLY A 37 -5.62 -10.21 4.75
CA GLY A 37 -4.25 -10.14 4.23
C GLY A 37 -3.89 -8.98 3.28
N GLY A 38 -4.85 -8.42 2.52
CA GLY A 38 -4.49 -7.61 1.33
C GLY A 38 -4.82 -6.11 1.37
N SER A 39 -5.53 -5.63 2.39
CA SER A 39 -6.01 -4.23 2.41
C SER A 39 -4.88 -3.23 2.66
N THR A 40 -4.01 -3.53 3.63
CA THR A 40 -2.87 -2.67 4.00
C THR A 40 -1.86 -2.55 2.86
N ASP A 41 -1.57 -3.65 2.16
CA ASP A 41 -0.62 -3.64 1.05
C ASP A 41 -1.12 -2.80 -0.13
N LYS A 42 -2.42 -2.88 -0.43
CA LYS A 42 -3.04 -2.01 -1.43
C LYS A 42 -2.97 -0.55 -1.01
N ALA A 43 -3.24 -0.22 0.25
CA ALA A 43 -3.15 1.14 0.76
C ALA A 43 -1.72 1.69 0.65
N ASN A 44 -0.70 0.89 0.98
CA ASN A 44 0.71 1.25 0.84
C ASN A 44 1.09 1.48 -0.63
N ALA A 45 0.65 0.60 -1.54
CA ALA A 45 0.88 0.77 -2.97
C ALA A 45 0.24 2.07 -3.49
N THR A 46 -1.01 2.35 -3.12
CA THR A 46 -1.70 3.59 -3.50
C THR A 46 -0.99 4.82 -2.93
N LYS A 47 -0.48 4.74 -1.70
CA LYS A 47 0.33 5.81 -1.08
C LYS A 47 1.59 6.09 -1.90
N ILE A 48 2.35 5.05 -2.29
CA ILE A 48 3.55 5.21 -3.12
C ILE A 48 3.19 5.91 -4.44
N VAL A 49 2.14 5.47 -5.13
CA VAL A 49 1.71 6.09 -6.39
C VAL A 49 1.29 7.55 -6.20
N SER A 50 0.54 7.86 -5.15
CA SER A 50 0.13 9.23 -4.82
C SER A 50 1.34 10.13 -4.53
N ASP A 51 2.32 9.60 -3.81
CA ASP A 51 3.54 10.31 -3.46
C ASP A 51 4.39 10.59 -4.71
N LEU A 52 4.54 9.62 -5.61
CA LEU A 52 5.22 9.82 -6.89
C LEU A 52 4.54 10.88 -7.76
N ARG A 53 3.20 10.92 -7.80
CA ARG A 53 2.46 11.98 -8.50
C ARG A 53 2.72 13.35 -7.90
N THR A 54 2.75 13.43 -6.57
CA THR A 54 3.03 14.69 -5.85
C THR A 54 4.45 15.18 -6.13
N LEU A 55 5.44 14.28 -6.11
CA LEU A 55 6.83 14.60 -6.47
C LEU A 55 6.97 15.02 -7.93
N LYS A 56 6.24 14.38 -8.85
CA LYS A 56 6.19 14.81 -10.24
C LYS A 56 5.64 16.23 -10.40
N SER A 57 4.57 16.56 -9.68
CA SER A 57 4.03 17.92 -9.67
C SER A 57 5.04 18.93 -9.10
N ALA A 58 5.72 18.59 -8.00
CA ALA A 58 6.77 19.42 -7.43
C ALA A 58 7.93 19.63 -8.41
N ALA A 59 8.29 18.61 -9.21
CA ALA A 59 9.36 18.70 -10.20
C ALA A 59 9.00 19.66 -11.33
N LEU A 60 7.73 19.64 -11.74
CA LEU A 60 7.21 20.56 -12.74
C LEU A 60 7.19 22.01 -12.23
N MET A 61 6.84 22.22 -10.95
CA MET A 61 6.91 23.54 -10.33
C MET A 61 8.35 24.05 -10.25
N TYR A 62 9.29 23.22 -9.82
CA TYR A 62 10.71 23.56 -9.82
C TYR A 62 11.19 23.96 -11.22
N TYR A 63 10.80 23.20 -12.25
CA TYR A 63 11.13 23.50 -13.64
C TYR A 63 10.55 24.83 -14.10
N SER A 64 9.30 25.14 -13.72
CA SER A 64 8.65 26.42 -14.02
C SER A 64 9.44 27.61 -13.47
N ASP A 65 9.98 27.49 -12.26
CA ASP A 65 10.66 28.59 -11.58
C ASP A 65 12.14 28.72 -11.98
N ASN A 66 12.82 27.59 -12.25
CA ASN A 66 14.27 27.55 -12.47
C ASN A 66 14.69 27.26 -13.92
N ASN A 67 13.73 26.96 -14.81
CA ASN A 67 13.95 26.48 -16.19
C ASN A 67 14.90 25.27 -16.30
N LYS A 68 15.05 24.51 -15.21
CA LYS A 68 15.93 23.35 -15.09
C LYS A 68 15.21 22.25 -14.32
N TRP A 69 15.47 21.00 -14.67
CA TRP A 69 14.92 19.88 -13.93
C TRP A 69 15.69 19.67 -12.62
N PRO A 70 15.02 19.20 -11.55
CA PRO A 70 15.70 18.84 -10.32
C PRO A 70 16.64 17.67 -10.58
N THR A 71 17.78 17.68 -9.90
CA THR A 71 18.82 16.65 -10.11
C THR A 71 18.84 15.65 -8.96
N ALA A 72 19.22 14.41 -9.22
CA ALA A 72 19.36 13.40 -8.16
C ALA A 72 20.28 13.84 -7.00
N ALA A 73 21.32 14.62 -7.28
CA ALA A 73 22.26 15.14 -6.28
C ALA A 73 21.61 16.16 -5.31
N ASN A 74 20.65 16.94 -5.80
CA ASN A 74 20.06 18.07 -5.07
C ASN A 74 18.57 17.86 -4.76
N MET A 75 18.07 16.63 -4.88
CA MET A 75 16.66 16.29 -4.69
C MET A 75 16.04 16.92 -3.43
N ALA A 76 16.71 16.78 -2.28
CA ALA A 76 16.21 17.31 -1.01
C ALA A 76 16.14 18.84 -0.99
N THR A 77 17.08 19.54 -1.62
CA THR A 77 17.09 21.00 -1.68
C THR A 77 16.16 21.55 -2.76
N ASP A 78 16.07 20.87 -3.90
CA ASP A 78 15.26 21.29 -5.04
C ASP A 78 13.77 21.16 -4.74
N PHE A 79 13.35 20.10 -4.03
CA PHE A 79 11.94 19.88 -3.72
C PHE A 79 11.45 20.55 -2.44
N LYS A 80 12.34 20.87 -1.49
CA LYS A 80 11.97 21.46 -0.20
C LYS A 80 11.05 22.70 -0.27
N PRO A 81 11.16 23.61 -1.27
CA PRO A 81 10.24 24.74 -1.38
C PRO A 81 8.82 24.36 -1.83
N TYR A 82 8.64 23.19 -2.43
CA TYR A 82 7.39 22.79 -3.12
C TYR A 82 6.65 21.67 -2.41
N ILE A 83 7.31 20.92 -1.52
CA ILE A 83 6.70 19.81 -0.78
C ILE A 83 7.28 19.70 0.63
N ASP A 84 6.39 19.55 1.62
CA ASP A 84 6.74 19.26 3.01
C ASP A 84 6.55 17.76 3.29
N LYS A 85 7.49 16.95 2.77
CA LYS A 85 7.47 15.49 2.92
C LYS A 85 8.88 14.97 3.06
N ASP A 86 9.05 13.92 3.86
CA ASP A 86 10.28 13.16 3.92
C ASP A 86 10.53 12.43 2.59
N PHE A 87 11.73 12.62 2.03
CA PHE A 87 12.18 11.96 0.81
C PHE A 87 12.78 10.56 1.06
N THR A 88 12.63 10.02 2.27
CA THR A 88 13.17 8.72 2.64
C THR A 88 12.61 7.61 1.74
N GLY A 89 13.49 6.91 1.03
CA GLY A 89 13.12 5.86 0.09
C GLY A 89 12.63 6.38 -1.27
N PHE A 90 12.66 7.69 -1.53
CA PHE A 90 12.45 8.27 -2.85
C PHE A 90 13.78 8.65 -3.49
N ALA A 91 13.85 8.57 -4.82
CA ALA A 91 15.03 8.92 -5.59
C ALA A 91 14.65 9.51 -6.95
N LEU A 92 15.54 10.32 -7.52
CA LEU A 92 15.52 10.65 -8.94
C LEU A 92 16.49 9.72 -9.67
N ALA A 93 16.10 9.26 -10.86
CA ALA A 93 17.00 8.50 -11.72
C ALA A 93 18.17 9.38 -12.19
N SER A 94 19.32 8.77 -12.49
CA SER A 94 20.54 9.49 -12.90
C SER A 94 20.38 10.33 -14.18
N ASP A 95 19.40 9.98 -15.01
CA ASP A 95 19.07 10.72 -16.24
C ASP A 95 18.09 11.88 -15.99
N ASP A 96 17.72 12.14 -14.73
CA ASP A 96 16.77 13.16 -14.26
C ASP A 96 15.37 13.10 -14.92
N GLN A 97 15.05 11.98 -15.58
CA GLN A 97 13.80 11.77 -16.30
C GLN A 97 12.73 11.08 -15.47
N PHE A 98 13.10 10.50 -14.32
CA PHE A 98 12.20 9.69 -13.52
C PHE A 98 12.34 10.03 -12.04
N VAL A 99 11.21 10.01 -11.35
CA VAL A 99 11.14 9.97 -9.88
C VAL A 99 10.64 8.59 -9.48
N GLY A 100 11.26 7.99 -8.47
CA GLY A 100 10.90 6.66 -8.03
C GLY A 100 10.97 6.48 -6.53
N TYR A 101 10.43 5.35 -6.09
CA TYR A 101 10.51 4.86 -4.74
C TYR A 101 11.28 3.54 -4.75
N THR A 102 12.23 3.39 -3.83
CA THR A 102 13.13 2.24 -3.64
C THR A 102 13.22 1.82 -2.16
N GLY A 103 12.32 2.33 -1.32
CA GLY A 103 12.26 2.00 0.10
C GLY A 103 11.67 0.60 0.39
N ASP A 104 11.70 0.21 1.67
CA ASP A 104 11.39 -1.16 2.10
C ASP A 104 9.95 -1.61 1.79
N LEU A 105 8.99 -0.69 1.62
CA LEU A 105 7.61 -1.05 1.31
C LEU A 105 7.47 -1.78 -0.05
N ILE A 106 8.38 -1.53 -0.99
CA ILE A 106 8.39 -2.22 -2.29
C ILE A 106 8.87 -3.67 -2.16
N LYS A 107 9.57 -4.04 -1.09
CA LYS A 107 10.03 -5.42 -0.89
C LYS A 107 8.89 -6.35 -0.45
N ASN A 108 7.73 -5.80 -0.07
CA ASN A 108 6.55 -6.59 0.27
C ASN A 108 5.83 -7.07 -1.01
N THR A 109 5.70 -8.38 -1.16
CA THR A 109 5.09 -9.05 -2.32
C THR A 109 3.63 -8.64 -2.57
N GLY A 110 2.87 -8.34 -1.52
CA GLY A 110 1.51 -7.82 -1.63
C GLY A 110 1.47 -6.40 -2.21
N VAL A 111 2.43 -5.55 -1.82
CA VAL A 111 2.58 -4.19 -2.35
C VAL A 111 3.00 -4.24 -3.81
N GLN A 112 3.98 -5.09 -4.17
CA GLN A 112 4.40 -5.31 -5.55
C GLN A 112 3.24 -5.77 -6.43
N GLY A 113 2.45 -6.74 -5.96
CA GLY A 113 1.26 -7.23 -6.68
C GLY A 113 0.21 -6.15 -6.90
N ALA A 114 0.03 -5.24 -5.94
CA ALA A 114 -0.87 -4.09 -6.08
C ALA A 114 -0.30 -3.03 -7.05
N LEU A 115 1.00 -2.72 -6.98
CA LEU A 115 1.68 -1.80 -7.89
C LEU A 115 1.63 -2.29 -9.34
N LYS A 116 1.88 -3.59 -9.56
CA LYS A 116 1.79 -4.21 -10.90
C LYS A 116 0.41 -4.08 -11.53
N LYS A 117 -0.66 -4.17 -10.73
CA LYS A 117 -2.04 -3.93 -11.22
C LYS A 117 -2.29 -2.47 -11.61
N MET A 118 -1.66 -1.52 -10.91
CA MET A 118 -1.81 -0.08 -11.17
C MET A 118 -0.80 0.46 -12.19
N ALA A 119 0.17 -0.35 -12.61
CA ALA A 119 1.33 0.08 -13.38
C ALA A 119 0.94 0.73 -14.71
N LYS A 120 0.11 0.03 -15.49
CA LYS A 120 -0.30 0.46 -16.82
C LYS A 120 -1.15 1.74 -16.81
N GLU A 121 -2.02 1.89 -15.83
CA GLU A 121 -2.90 3.06 -15.70
C GLU A 121 -2.17 4.28 -15.16
N SER A 122 -1.20 4.07 -14.26
CA SER A 122 -0.45 5.15 -13.63
C SER A 122 0.87 5.49 -14.31
N GLY A 123 1.25 4.78 -15.38
CA GLY A 123 2.51 4.97 -16.09
C GLY A 123 3.72 4.68 -15.19
N LEU A 124 3.66 3.59 -14.43
CA LEU A 124 4.73 3.17 -13.53
C LEU A 124 5.68 2.21 -14.24
N TYR A 125 6.96 2.40 -14.01
CA TYR A 125 8.06 1.63 -14.58
C TYR A 125 8.85 0.92 -13.48
N GLY A 126 9.47 -0.22 -13.80
CA GLY A 126 10.34 -0.96 -12.89
C GLY A 126 11.82 -0.64 -13.09
N GLY A 127 12.62 -0.71 -12.02
CA GLY A 127 14.08 -0.61 -12.10
C GLY A 127 14.76 -0.39 -10.75
N THR A 128 16.07 -0.64 -10.68
CA THR A 128 16.86 -0.50 -9.44
C THR A 128 17.37 0.94 -9.23
N ALA A 129 17.64 1.68 -10.30
CA ALA A 129 18.15 3.06 -10.27
C ALA A 129 17.51 3.95 -11.36
N GLY A 130 16.26 3.64 -11.68
CA GLY A 130 15.55 4.11 -12.88
C GLY A 130 15.30 2.94 -13.85
N PRO A 131 14.31 3.08 -14.74
CA PRO A 131 14.04 2.09 -15.76
C PRO A 131 15.14 2.09 -16.84
N THR A 132 15.72 0.93 -17.12
CA THR A 132 16.78 0.74 -18.15
C THR A 132 16.22 0.59 -19.57
N THR A 133 14.90 0.41 -19.71
CA THR A 133 14.19 0.40 -20.99
C THR A 133 12.92 1.25 -20.90
N ALA A 134 12.75 2.15 -21.89
CA ALA A 134 11.71 3.18 -21.91
C ALA A 134 10.25 2.66 -22.08
N ALA A 135 9.97 1.37 -21.94
CA ALA A 135 8.69 0.78 -22.38
C ALA A 135 8.20 -0.45 -21.58
N GLY A 136 8.65 -0.64 -20.33
CA GLY A 136 8.12 -1.71 -19.48
C GLY A 136 7.23 -1.16 -18.37
N ASP A 137 5.96 -1.58 -18.30
CA ASP A 137 5.15 -1.44 -17.09
C ASP A 137 5.91 -2.03 -15.89
N TYR A 138 5.68 -1.51 -14.68
CA TYR A 138 6.32 -1.99 -13.46
C TYR A 138 6.22 -3.51 -13.29
N ASP A 139 7.38 -4.17 -13.31
CA ASP A 139 7.54 -5.63 -13.14
C ASP A 139 8.75 -6.01 -12.28
N SER A 140 9.36 -5.06 -11.56
CA SER A 140 10.60 -5.27 -10.80
C SER A 140 10.39 -5.19 -9.29
N GLU A 141 11.13 -5.99 -8.54
CA GLU A 141 11.10 -5.99 -7.07
C GLU A 141 11.91 -4.86 -6.42
N ASP A 142 12.73 -4.14 -7.20
CA ASP A 142 13.75 -3.23 -6.66
C ASP A 142 13.30 -1.77 -6.53
N GLY A 143 12.38 -1.31 -7.38
CA GLY A 143 11.96 0.08 -7.39
C GLY A 143 10.86 0.38 -8.40
N VAL A 144 10.02 1.35 -8.06
CA VAL A 144 8.92 1.83 -8.92
C VAL A 144 9.15 3.28 -9.30
N TRP A 145 9.04 3.57 -10.58
CA TRP A 145 9.45 4.84 -11.17
C TRP A 145 8.33 5.45 -11.99
N MET A 146 8.24 6.77 -11.98
CA MET A 146 7.28 7.56 -12.74
C MET A 146 8.03 8.60 -13.56
N ARG A 147 7.64 8.71 -14.82
CA ARG A 147 8.28 9.60 -15.78
C ARG A 147 7.92 11.07 -15.52
N LEU A 148 8.92 11.93 -15.45
CA LEU A 148 8.77 13.38 -15.28
C LEU A 148 8.47 14.09 -16.61
N ARG A 149 9.18 13.72 -17.68
CA ARG A 149 9.10 14.32 -19.03
C ARG A 149 8.77 13.31 -20.11
#